data_AF-A0AA35TTG2-F1
#
_entry.id   AF-A0AA35TTG2-F1
#
_cell.length_a   1.000
_cell.length_b   1.000
_cell.length_c   1.000
_cell.angle_alpha   90.00
_cell.angle_beta   90.00
_cell.angle_gamma   90.00
#
_symmetry.space_group_name_H-M   'P 1'
#
loop_
_entity.id
_entity.type
_entity.pdbx_description
1 polymer ?
#
loop_
_entity_poly.entity_id
_entity_poly.type
_entity_poly.pdbx_seq_one_letter_code
_entity_poly.pdbx_strand_id
1 'polypeptide(L)' 'EYSAVFVVAGQVEINVRSFMQQFHFGVFYSYLRLKEQEGRNIVWIAECIAQRHRSKIDNYIPIF' A
#
# COMPACT_ATOMS: atom_id res chain seq x y z
N GLU A 1 -15.26 -5.94 -2.36
CA GLU A 1 -13.90 -6.21 -1.84
C GLU A 1 -12.84 -6.16 -2.94
N TYR A 2 -12.91 -6.99 -3.99
CA TYR A 2 -11.92 -6.98 -5.09
C TYR A 2 -11.76 -5.64 -5.85
N SER A 3 -12.85 -4.90 -6.07
CA SER A 3 -12.79 -3.59 -6.75
C SER A 3 -11.99 -2.55 -5.96
N ALA A 4 -12.09 -2.56 -4.62
CA ALA A 4 -11.35 -1.62 -3.78
C ALA A 4 -9.85 -1.92 -3.76
N VAL A 5 -9.46 -3.20 -3.72
CA VAL A 5 -8.04 -3.62 -3.76
C VAL A 5 -7.38 -3.20 -5.08
N PHE A 6 -8.07 -3.39 -6.21
CA PHE A 6 -7.56 -2.98 -7.53
C PHE A 6 -7.34 -1.47 -7.63
N VAL A 7 -8.28 -0.67 -7.13
CA VAL A 7 -8.15 0.80 -7.10
C VAL A 7 -6.96 1.24 -6.24
N VAL A 8 -6.76 0.62 -5.07
CA VAL A 8 -5.62 0.96 -4.20
C VAL A 8 -4.28 0.54 -4.81
N ALA A 9 -4.22 -0.61 -5.49
CA ALA A 9 -3.02 -1.04 -6.21
C ALA A 9 -2.62 -0.04 -7.32
N GLY A 10 -3.59 0.44 -8.10
CA GLY A 10 -3.34 1.50 -9.08
C GLY A 10 -2.86 2.82 -8.45
N GLN A 11 -3.39 3.17 -7.28
CA GLN A 11 -2.94 4.35 -6.54
C GLN A 11 -1.47 4.23 -6.06
N VAL A 12 -1.06 3.04 -5.63
CA VAL A 12 0.33 2.73 -5.25
C VAL A 12 1.26 2.89 -6.45
N GLU A 13 0.91 2.33 -7.61
CA GLU A 13 1.71 2.42 -8.84
C GLU A 13 1.98 3.87 -9.25
N ILE A 14 0.95 4.73 -9.22
CA ILE A 14 1.09 6.16 -9.55
C ILE A 14 2.00 6.87 -8.54
N ASN A 15 1.86 6.58 -7.26
CA ASN A 15 2.69 7.18 -6.22
C ASN A 15 4.15 6.73 -6.31
N VAL A 16 4.41 5.48 -6.68
CA VAL A 16 5.79 4.99 -6.92
C VAL A 16 6.39 5.70 -8.14
N ARG A 17 5.62 5.86 -9.23
CA ARG A 17 6.05 6.61 -10.42
C ARG A 17 6.37 8.07 -10.15
N SER A 18 5.74 8.68 -9.14
CA SER A 18 6.06 10.04 -8.69
C SER A 18 7.55 10.19 -8.34
N PHE A 19 8.20 9.14 -7.81
CA PHE A 19 9.64 9.18 -7.49
C PHE A 19 10.56 9.07 -8.71
N MET A 20 10.03 8.72 -9.89
CA MET A 20 10.82 8.70 -11.14
C MET A 20 10.99 10.09 -11.73
N GLN A 21 10.13 11.04 -11.34
CA GLN A 21 10.25 12.45 -11.71
C GLN A 21 11.12 13.17 -10.67
N GLN A 22 11.89 14.17 -11.10
CA GLN A 22 12.77 14.94 -10.23
C GLN A 22 12.28 16.39 -10.10
N PHE A 23 12.62 17.04 -8.98
CA PHE A 23 12.36 18.47 -8.69
C PHE A 23 10.88 18.90 -8.73
N HIS A 24 9.98 18.09 -8.16
CA HIS A 24 8.56 18.45 -7.99
C HIS A 24 8.08 18.14 -6.58
N PHE A 25 7.08 18.90 -6.10
CA PHE A 25 6.52 18.72 -4.76
C PHE A 25 5.62 17.48 -4.62
N GLY A 26 5.29 16.81 -5.72
CA GLY A 26 4.45 15.61 -5.73
C GLY A 26 5.05 14.44 -4.94
N VAL A 27 6.38 14.40 -4.79
CA VAL A 27 7.08 13.37 -3.99
C VAL A 27 6.65 13.37 -2.53
N PHE A 28 6.34 14.52 -1.94
CA PHE A 28 5.91 14.61 -0.55
C PHE A 28 4.54 13.96 -0.33
N TYR A 29 3.61 14.20 -1.25
CA TYR A 29 2.29 13.57 -1.23
C TYR A 29 2.40 12.05 -1.41
N SER A 30 3.17 11.63 -2.41
CA SER A 30 3.37 10.20 -2.70
C SER A 30 4.05 9.47 -1.55
N TYR A 31 5.03 10.09 -0.88
CA TYR A 31 5.64 9.55 0.33
C TYR A 31 4.62 9.30 1.44
N LEU A 32 3.82 10.32 1.77
CA LEU A 32 2.81 10.21 2.83
C LEU A 32 1.82 9.08 2.55
N ARG A 33 1.35 8.98 1.30
CA ARG A 33 0.38 7.95 0.87
C ARG A 33 0.96 6.55 0.87
N LEU A 34 2.20 6.37 0.43
CA LEU A 34 2.88 5.06 0.48
C LEU A 34 3.13 4.62 1.92
N LYS A 35 3.51 5.54 2.82
CA LYS A 35 3.67 5.25 4.25
C LYS A 35 2.36 4.89 4.94
N GLU A 36 1.26 5.52 4.58
CA GLU A 36 -0.07 5.14 5.04
C GLU A 36 -0.43 3.71 4.60
N GLN A 37 -0.09 3.33 3.36
CA GLN A 37 -0.33 1.98 2.84
C GLN A 37 0.56 0.93 3.53
N GLU A 38 1.82 1.25 3.82
CA GLU A 38 2.72 0.41 4.61
C GLU A 38 2.12 0.12 5.99
N GLY A 39 1.61 1.14 6.68
CA GLY A 39 0.92 0.99 7.96
C GLY A 39 -0.31 0.07 7.86
N ARG A 40 -1.15 0.25 6.84
CA ARG A 40 -2.31 -0.63 6.59
C ARG A 40 -1.90 -2.09 6.36
N ASN A 41 -0.83 -2.32 5.60
CA ASN A 41 -0.32 -3.68 5.37
C ASN A 41 0.14 -4.34 6.67
N ILE A 42 0.84 -3.61 7.54
CA ILE A 42 1.28 -4.12 8.85
C ILE A 42 0.08 -4.49 9.71
N VAL A 43 -0.93 -3.61 9.78
CA VAL A 43 -2.17 -3.86 10.54
C VAL A 43 -2.89 -5.10 10.00
N TRP A 44 -3.01 -5.24 8.67
CA TRP A 44 -3.62 -6.42 8.05
C TRP A 44 -2.93 -7.72 8.47
N ILE A 45 -1.59 -7.75 8.43
CA ILE A 45 -0.80 -8.92 8.84
C ILE A 45 -1.02 -9.20 10.33
N ALA A 46 -1.00 -8.17 11.18
CA ALA A 46 -1.23 -8.29 12.61
C ALA A 46 -2.64 -8.85 12.92
N GLU A 47 -3.68 -8.36 12.23
CA GLU A 47 -5.06 -8.86 12.35
C GLU A 47 -5.17 -10.32 11.90
N CYS A 48 -4.56 -10.68 10.77
CA CYS A 48 -4.55 -12.06 10.27
C CYS A 48 -3.85 -13.01 11.27
N ILE A 49 -2.78 -12.57 11.93
CA ILE A 49 -2.10 -13.33 12.99
C ILE A 49 -2.99 -13.47 14.22
N ALA A 50 -3.59 -12.36 14.70
CA ALA A 50 -4.46 -12.34 15.87
C ALA A 50 -5.69 -13.25 15.69
N GLN A 51 -6.26 -13.30 14.49
CA GLN A 51 -7.41 -14.14 14.14
C GLN A 51 -7.04 -15.58 13.73
N ARG A 52 -5.74 -15.93 13.70
CA ARG A 52 -5.21 -17.22 13.21
C ARG A 52 -5.59 -17.55 11.75
N HIS A 53 -5.94 -16.56 10.95
CA HIS A 53 -6.29 -16.70 9.53
C HIS A 53 -5.06 -16.59 8.62
N ARG A 54 -4.12 -17.52 8.78
CA ARG A 54 -2.81 -17.46 8.08
C ARG A 54 -2.90 -17.59 6.56
N SER A 55 -3.99 -18.17 6.04
CA SER A 55 -4.21 -18.32 4.59
C SER A 55 -4.45 -17.01 3.83
N LYS A 56 -4.73 -15.91 4.54
CA LYS A 56 -5.01 -14.59 3.93
C LYS A 56 -3.92 -13.55 4.18
N ILE A 57 -2.81 -13.93 4.83
CA ILE A 57 -1.71 -13.02 5.18
C ILE A 57 -1.12 -12.39 3.92
N ASP A 58 -1.00 -13.15 2.83
CA ASP A 58 -0.38 -12.70 1.57
C ASP A 58 -1.24 -11.70 0.78
N ASN A 59 -2.46 -11.36 1.24
CA ASN A 59 -3.37 -10.43 0.58
C ASN A 59 -3.09 -8.94 0.90
N TYR A 60 -1.84 -8.57 1.17
CA TYR A 60 -1.44 -7.17 1.32
C TYR A 60 -1.00 -6.58 -0.03
N ILE A 61 -0.94 -5.25 -0.12
CA ILE A 61 -0.60 -4.56 -1.39
C ILE A 61 0.90 -4.23 -1.37
N PRO A 62 1.74 -4.87 -2.19
CA PRO A 62 3.17 -4.57 -2.22
C PRO A 62 3.42 -3.13 -2.73
N ILE A 63 4.35 -2.45 -2.08
CA ILE A 63 4.72 -1.05 -2.35
C ILE A 63 6.11 -0.89 -3.01
N PHE A 64 6.86 -1.99 -3.15
CA PHE A 64 8.19 -2.08 -3.77
C PHE A 64 8.25 -3.23 -4.78
#